data_AF-A0A4Q9I1C8-F1
#
_entry.id   AF-A0A4Q9I1C8-F1
#
_cell.length_a   1.000
_cell.length_b   1.000
_cell.length_c   1.000
_cell.angle_alpha   90.00
_cell.angle_beta   90.00
_cell.angle_gamma   90.00
#
_symmetry.space_group_name_H-M   'P 1'
#
loop_
_entity.id
_entity.type
_entity.pdbx_description
1 polymer ?
#
loop_
_entity_poly.entity_id
_entity_poly.type
_entity_poly.pdbx_seq_one_letter_code
_entity_poly.pdbx_strand_id
1 'polypeptide(L)' 'MDGYAEAVRERVRVARAAVAEAREAADPYVPVAEDDLDDALRLASSVDVDPDGGPGNASPV' A
#
# COMPACT_ATOMS: atom_id res chain seq x y z
N MET A 1 5.22 -16.70 8.41
CA MET A 1 5.53 -15.60 7.48
C MET A 1 4.26 -14.87 7.02
N ASP A 2 3.09 -15.54 7.03
CA ASP A 2 1.82 -14.96 6.51
C ASP A 2 1.35 -13.71 7.26
N GLY A 3 1.49 -13.66 8.59
CA GLY A 3 1.07 -12.47 9.36
C GLY A 3 1.86 -11.20 9.05
N TYR A 4 3.12 -11.31 8.60
CA TYR A 4 3.89 -10.14 8.16
C TYR A 4 3.39 -9.63 6.81
N ALA A 5 3.20 -10.52 5.84
CA ALA A 5 2.65 -10.16 4.54
C ALA A 5 1.24 -9.56 4.67
N GLU A 6 0.40 -10.13 5.55
CA GLU A 6 -0.93 -9.60 5.84
C GLU A 6 -0.87 -8.21 6.49
N ALA A 7 0.05 -7.98 7.43
CA ALA A 7 0.28 -6.66 8.03
C ALA A 7 0.76 -5.62 7.00
N VAL A 8 1.61 -6.01 6.05
CA VAL A 8 2.07 -5.14 4.96
C VAL A 8 0.90 -4.78 4.03
N ARG A 9 0.07 -5.75 3.65
CA ARG A 9 -1.15 -5.49 2.84
C ARG A 9 -2.13 -4.59 3.59
N GLU A 10 -2.29 -4.80 4.89
CA GLU A 10 -3.14 -3.95 5.73
C GLU A 10 -2.65 -2.51 5.72
N ARG A 11 -1.34 -2.29 5.86
CA ARG A 11 -0.74 -0.96 5.80
C ARG A 11 -1.06 -0.26 4.47
N VAL A 12 -0.94 -0.97 3.35
CA VAL A 12 -1.30 -0.41 2.03
C VAL A 12 -2.78 -0.10 1.94
N ARG A 13 -3.65 -0.97 2.46
CA ARG A 13 -5.11 -0.73 2.47
C ARG A 13 -5.49 0.52 3.26
N VAL A 14 -4.90 0.68 4.45
CA VAL A 14 -5.10 1.85 5.31
C VAL A 14 -4.62 3.13 4.62
N ALA A 15 -3.43 3.12 4.01
CA ALA A 15 -2.91 4.29 3.31
C ALA A 15 -3.77 4.68 2.09
N ARG A 16 -4.27 3.71 1.32
CA ARG A 16 -5.22 3.96 0.22
C ARG A 16 -6.52 4.61 0.70
N ALA A 17 -7.04 4.15 1.85
CA ALA A 17 -8.23 4.73 2.45
C ALA A 17 -7.99 6.17 2.91
N ALA A 18 -6.84 6.45 3.53
CA ALA A 18 -6.45 7.81 3.95
C ALA A 18 -6.35 8.78 2.76
N VAL A 19 -5.77 8.36 1.63
CA VAL A 19 -5.73 9.18 0.40
C VAL A 19 -7.15 9.46 -0.12
N ALA A 20 -8.02 8.45 -0.12
CA ALA A 20 -9.40 8.62 -0.58
C ALA A 20 -10.18 9.61 0.31
N GLU A 21 -10.05 9.48 1.63
CA GLU A 21 -10.66 10.37 2.61
C GLU A 21 -10.15 11.81 2.47
N ALA A 22 -8.84 12.01 2.37
CA ALA A 22 -8.25 13.33 2.20
C ALA A 22 -8.71 14.01 0.90
N ARG A 23 -8.86 13.24 -0.20
CA ARG A 23 -9.37 13.75 -1.47
C ARG A 23 -10.86 14.12 -1.39
N GLU A 24 -11.67 13.31 -0.72
CA GLU A 24 -13.10 13.60 -0.51
C GLU A 24 -13.30 14.86 0.34
N ALA A 25 -12.47 15.05 1.37
CA ALA A 25 -12.48 16.22 2.22
C ALA A 25 -11.92 17.50 1.55
N ALA A 26 -11.38 17.40 0.33
CA ALA A 26 -10.59 18.45 -0.32
C ALA A 26 -9.48 18.98 0.61
N ASP A 27 -8.84 18.06 1.35
CA ASP A 27 -7.81 18.39 2.33
C ASP A 27 -6.59 19.01 1.62
N PRO A 28 -6.12 20.21 2.01
CA PRO A 28 -4.90 20.79 1.44
C PRO A 28 -3.64 19.93 1.66
N TYR A 29 -3.68 18.96 2.57
CA TYR A 29 -2.58 18.05 2.90
C TYR A 29 -2.71 16.66 2.26
N VAL A 30 -3.58 16.46 1.25
CA VAL A 30 -3.60 15.25 0.41
C VAL A 30 -2.19 14.75 0.01
N PRO A 31 -1.21 15.62 -0.36
CA PRO A 31 0.13 15.16 -0.71
C PRO A 31 0.86 14.37 0.39
N VAL A 32 0.54 14.61 1.68
CA VAL A 32 1.14 13.85 2.80
C VAL A 32 0.60 12.42 2.81
N ALA A 33 -0.72 12.25 2.62
CA ALA A 33 -1.32 10.92 2.54
C ALA A 33 -0.84 10.15 1.30
N GLU A 34 -0.57 10.86 0.19
CA GLU A 34 0.01 10.26 -1.02
C GLU A 34 1.45 9.76 -0.77
N ASP A 35 2.28 10.52 -0.05
CA ASP A 35 3.63 10.09 0.35
C ASP A 35 3.61 8.86 1.28
N ASP A 36 2.68 8.84 2.24
CA ASP A 36 2.47 7.68 3.12
C ASP A 36 2.05 6.41 2.35
N LEU A 37 1.23 6.56 1.30
CA LEU A 37 0.87 5.46 0.41
C LEU A 37 2.08 4.98 -0.39
N ASP A 38 2.88 5.89 -0.94
CA ASP A 38 4.11 5.56 -1.65
C ASP A 38 5.11 4.82 -0.75
N ASP A 39 5.24 5.22 0.52
CA ASP A 39 6.05 4.54 1.53
C ASP A 39 5.56 3.11 1.80
N ALA A 40 4.25 2.92 1.94
CA ALA A 40 3.66 1.60 2.14
C ALA A 40 3.87 0.68 0.93
N LEU A 41 3.74 1.21 -0.29
CA LEU A 41 3.99 0.47 -1.53
C LEU A 41 5.47 0.13 -1.69
N ARG A 42 6.37 1.07 -1.37
CA ARG A 42 7.82 0.84 -1.39
C ARG A 42 8.22 -0.24 -0.40
N LEU A 43 7.64 -0.24 0.80
CA LEU A 43 7.83 -1.30 1.79
C LEU A 43 7.39 -2.66 1.22
N ALA A 44 6.16 -2.76 0.68
CA ALA A 44 5.65 -3.99 0.10
C ALA A 44 6.56 -4.55 -1.01
N SER A 45 7.03 -3.69 -1.90
CA SER A 45 7.99 -4.06 -2.95
C SER A 45 9.32 -4.54 -2.37
N SER A 46 9.87 -3.86 -1.35
CA SER A 46 11.17 -4.22 -0.74
C SER A 46 11.19 -5.59 -0.07
N VAL A 47 10.01 -6.13 0.28
CA VAL A 47 9.85 -7.42 0.97
C VAL A 47 9.09 -8.44 0.13
N ASP A 48 8.96 -8.18 -1.18
CA ASP A 48 8.33 -9.06 -2.17
C ASP A 48 6.90 -9.48 -1.79
N VAL A 49 6.12 -8.54 -1.24
CA VAL A 49 4.71 -8.74 -0.92
C VAL A 49 3.86 -8.05 -1.97
N ASP A 50 3.01 -8.81 -2.66
CA ASP A 50 1.96 -8.24 -3.50
C ASP A 50 0.92 -7.52 -2.60
N PRO A 51 0.76 -6.18 -2.73
CA PRO A 51 -0.20 -5.41 -1.95
C PRO A 51 -1.65 -5.78 -2.25
N ASP A 52 -1.96 -6.31 -3.43
CA ASP A 52 -3.31 -6.67 -3.85
C ASP A 52 -3.64 -8.16 -3.58
N GLY A 53 -2.66 -8.92 -3.09
CA GLY A 53 -2.85 -10.30 -2.62
C GLY A 53 -3.03 -11.33 -3.74
N GLY A 54 -2.59 -11.03 -4.96
CA GLY A 54 -2.49 -12.01 -6.03
C GLY A 54 -1.44 -13.08 -5.73
N PRO A 55 -1.60 -14.30 -6.28
CA PRO A 55 -0.50 -15.25 -6.31
C PRO A 55 0.62 -14.63 -7.14
N GLY A 56 1.77 -14.34 -6.50
CA GLY A 56 2.90 -13.70 -7.14
C GLY A 56 3.18 -14.31 -8.50
N ASN A 57 2.94 -13.54 -9.56
CA ASN A 57 3.26 -13.88 -10.93
C ASN A 57 4.77 -13.77 -11.12
N ALA A 58 5.47 -14.82 -10.67
CA ALA A 58 6.79 -15.13 -11.19
C ALA A 58 6.68 -15.30 -12.71
N SER A 59 7.27 -14.36 -13.44
CA SER A 59 7.44 -14.47 -14.89
C SER A 59 8.16 -15.79 -15.22
N PRO A 60 7.67 -16.61 -16.16
CA PRO A 60 8.44 -17.72 -16.68
C PRO A 60 9.51 -17.14 -17.63
N VAL A 61 10.78 -17.32 -17.26
CA VAL A 61 11.93 -17.19 -18.17
C VAL A 61 11.97 -18.35 -19.16
#